data_AF-A0A4V0XV40-F1
#
_entry.id   AF-A0A4V0XV40-F1
#
_cell.length_a   1.000
_cell.length_b   1.000
_cell.length_c   1.000
_cell.angle_alpha   90.00
_cell.angle_beta   90.00
_cell.angle_gamma   90.00
#
_symmetry.space_group_name_H-M   'P 1'
#
loop_
_entity.id
_entity.type
_entity.pdbx_description
1 polymer ?
#
loop_
_entity_poly.entity_id
_entity_poly.type
_entity_poly.pdbx_seq_one_letter_code
_entity_poly.pdbx_strand_id
1 'polypeptide(L)'
;MKKFLLRMLIGLVFALFGLISYYTNVEKNPITGEVQHVSLSPRQEIVLGLKSRGQLAEQYGGLYPDSTLQNYVDEVGLRVVQKSAAAQSSYPFDFHLLHDPKIVNAFALPGGQVFVTMALLNRLNSEAQLAGVLGHEVGHVIGRHGSEHLARQQLGAALVNAVGITASDDPRNAQQAAIVAQAVNQLVNLKYSRADELESDRLGFEFMTKAGYSPKGLVELMQILGSANSGGLHQNF
;
A
#
# COMPACT_ATOMS: atom_id res chain seq x y z
N MET A 1 40.72 23.18 5.24
CA MET A 1 39.71 23.94 4.47
C MET A 1 39.33 23.30 3.13
N LYS A 2 40.26 23.05 2.18
CA LYS A 2 39.90 22.50 0.83
C LYS A 2 39.12 21.18 0.85
N LYS A 3 39.47 20.23 1.72
CA LYS A 3 38.74 18.95 1.88
C LYS A 3 37.34 19.11 2.47
N PHE A 4 37.13 20.14 3.30
CA PHE A 4 35.82 20.45 3.89
C PHE A 4 34.89 21.10 2.85
N LEU A 5 35.42 22.07 2.09
CA LEU A 5 34.70 22.68 0.96
C LEU A 5 34.32 21.66 -0.12
N LEU A 6 35.22 20.72 -0.43
CA LEU A 6 34.92 19.64 -1.38
C LEU A 6 33.79 18.73 -0.89
N ARG A 7 33.76 18.36 0.40
CA ARG A 7 32.68 17.56 0.99
C ARG A 7 31.34 18.31 0.99
N MET A 8 31.36 19.60 1.29
CA MET A 8 30.15 20.44 1.23
C MET A 8 29.63 20.55 -0.21
N LEU A 9 30.51 20.71 -1.19
CA LEU A 9 30.13 20.81 -2.60
C LEU A 9 29.55 19.49 -3.13
N ILE A 10 30.14 18.35 -2.74
CA ILE A 10 29.57 17.02 -3.02
C ILE A 10 28.18 16.87 -2.40
N GLY A 11 28.01 17.24 -1.12
CA GLY A 11 26.71 17.21 -0.45
C GLY A 11 25.65 18.09 -1.14
N LEU A 12 26.06 19.28 -1.61
CA LEU A 12 25.17 20.22 -2.31
C LEU A 12 24.76 19.70 -3.69
N VAL A 13 25.67 19.05 -4.41
CA VAL A 13 25.37 18.35 -5.68
C VAL A 13 24.36 17.22 -5.46
N PHE A 14 24.53 16.41 -4.42
CA PHE A 14 23.56 15.36 -4.08
C PHE A 14 22.20 15.93 -3.68
N ALA A 15 22.16 17.00 -2.89
CA ALA A 15 20.92 17.68 -2.52
C ALA A 15 20.21 18.27 -3.74
N LEU A 16 20.94 18.91 -4.65
CA LEU A 16 20.40 19.48 -5.88
C LEU A 16 19.90 18.38 -6.83
N PHE A 17 20.65 17.28 -6.97
CA PHE A 17 20.21 16.13 -7.77
C PHE A 17 18.97 15.48 -7.18
N GLY A 18 18.88 15.32 -5.86
CA GLY A 18 17.69 14.82 -5.16
C GLY A 18 16.47 15.71 -5.39
N LEU A 19 16.65 17.04 -5.32
CA LEU A 19 15.60 18.02 -5.59
C LEU A 19 15.12 17.95 -7.04
N ILE A 20 16.04 17.95 -8.00
CA ILE A 20 15.72 17.84 -9.43
C ILE A 20 14.97 16.52 -9.69
N SER A 21 15.51 15.39 -9.22
CA SER A 21 14.89 14.07 -9.37
C SER A 21 13.46 14.03 -8.80
N TYR A 22 13.23 14.61 -7.63
CA TYR A 22 11.90 14.68 -7.01
C TYR A 22 10.89 15.47 -7.87
N TYR A 23 11.30 16.62 -8.43
CA TYR A 23 10.43 17.44 -9.27
C TYR A 23 10.30 16.92 -10.72
N THR A 24 11.20 16.05 -11.19
CA THR A 24 11.10 15.43 -12.52
C THR A 24 10.36 14.09 -12.53
N ASN A 25 10.28 13.38 -11.40
CA ASN A 25 9.57 12.10 -11.29
C ASN A 25 8.09 12.33 -11.00
N VAL A 26 7.39 12.85 -12.01
CA VAL A 26 5.97 13.13 -11.97
C VAL A 26 5.27 12.30 -13.03
N GLU A 27 4.27 11.53 -12.64
CA GLU A 27 3.47 10.70 -13.55
C GLU A 27 1.99 11.04 -13.37
N LYS A 28 1.25 11.14 -14.48
CA LYS A 28 -0.21 11.26 -14.41
C LYS A 28 -0.82 9.87 -14.28
N ASN A 29 -1.57 9.64 -13.22
CA ASN A 29 -2.27 8.39 -13.01
C ASN A 29 -3.32 8.18 -14.12
N PRO A 30 -3.25 7.08 -14.90
CA PRO A 30 -4.16 6.87 -16.02
C PRO A 30 -5.59 6.56 -15.59
N ILE A 31 -5.81 6.14 -14.34
CA ILE A 31 -7.12 5.76 -13.80
C ILE A 31 -7.75 6.92 -13.06
N THR A 32 -7.01 7.54 -12.14
CA THR A 32 -7.53 8.63 -11.31
C THR A 32 -7.44 10.00 -11.99
N GLY A 33 -6.47 10.15 -12.90
CA GLY A 33 -6.17 11.43 -13.55
C GLY A 33 -5.27 12.36 -12.72
N GLU A 34 -4.95 11.99 -11.48
CA GLU A 34 -4.11 12.77 -10.57
C GLU A 34 -2.64 12.79 -11.01
N VAL A 35 -1.96 13.86 -10.64
CA VAL A 35 -0.52 14.05 -10.90
C VAL A 35 0.25 13.62 -9.66
N GLN A 36 1.09 12.59 -9.81
CA GLN A 36 1.67 11.87 -8.68
C GLN A 36 3.19 11.92 -8.70
N HIS A 37 3.79 12.04 -7.52
CA HIS A 37 5.23 12.02 -7.33
C HIS A 37 5.68 10.61 -6.95
N VAL A 38 5.82 9.77 -7.97
CA VAL A 38 6.19 8.36 -7.83
C VAL A 38 7.59 8.11 -8.39
N SER A 39 8.38 7.35 -7.65
CA SER A 39 9.75 6.99 -8.05
C SER A 39 9.88 5.55 -8.55
N LEU A 40 8.89 4.70 -8.29
CA LEU A 40 8.85 3.33 -8.76
C LEU A 40 7.97 3.25 -10.00
N SER A 41 8.30 2.38 -10.96
CA SER A 41 7.37 1.99 -12.03
C SER A 41 6.33 0.97 -11.52
N PRO A 42 5.17 0.79 -12.19
CA PRO A 42 4.19 -0.24 -11.80
C PRO A 42 4.79 -1.63 -11.65
N ARG A 43 5.72 -2.03 -12.52
CA ARG A 43 6.42 -3.31 -12.42
C ARG A 43 7.28 -3.43 -11.15
N GLN A 44 7.97 -2.34 -10.78
CA GLN A 44 8.80 -2.30 -9.57
C GLN A 44 7.95 -2.34 -8.30
N GLU A 45 6.78 -1.71 -8.32
CA GLU A 45 5.81 -1.80 -7.22
C GLU A 45 5.31 -3.22 -7.04
N ILE A 46 4.97 -3.93 -8.12
CA ILE A 46 4.58 -5.35 -8.07
C ILE A 46 5.68 -6.19 -7.42
N VAL A 47 6.94 -6.01 -7.84
CA VAL A 47 8.06 -6.75 -7.26
C VAL A 47 8.24 -6.40 -5.78
N LEU A 48 8.10 -5.12 -5.40
CA LEU A 48 8.19 -4.69 -4.01
C LEU A 48 7.10 -5.34 -3.17
N GLY A 49 5.84 -5.28 -3.60
CA GLY A 49 4.71 -5.89 -2.89
C GLY A 49 4.90 -7.38 -2.70
N LEU A 50 5.27 -8.10 -3.75
CA LEU A 50 5.50 -9.55 -3.69
C LEU A 50 6.66 -9.93 -2.75
N LYS A 51 7.76 -9.17 -2.76
CA LYS A 51 8.89 -9.40 -1.84
C LYS A 51 8.54 -9.06 -0.39
N SER A 52 7.67 -8.08 -0.18
CA SER A 52 7.33 -7.58 1.16
C SER A 52 6.22 -8.37 1.84
N ARG A 53 5.34 -9.01 1.06
CA ARG A 53 4.15 -9.74 1.55
C ARG A 53 4.44 -10.70 2.69
N GLY A 54 5.44 -11.58 2.53
CA GLY A 54 5.76 -12.60 3.53
C GLY A 54 6.19 -11.98 4.87
N GLN A 55 7.19 -11.09 4.82
CA GLN A 55 7.68 -10.39 6.01
C GLN A 55 6.56 -9.59 6.71
N LEU A 56 5.68 -8.97 5.94
CA LEU A 56 4.58 -8.18 6.49
C LEU A 56 3.50 -9.06 7.11
N ALA A 57 3.12 -10.16 6.46
CA ALA A 57 2.16 -11.11 7.01
C ALA A 57 2.64 -11.68 8.36
N GLU A 58 3.93 -12.00 8.49
CA GLU A 58 4.52 -12.49 9.75
C GLU A 58 4.36 -11.51 10.92
N GLN A 59 4.37 -10.19 10.66
CA GLN A 59 4.14 -9.20 11.72
C GLN A 59 2.73 -9.24 12.31
N TYR A 60 1.78 -9.83 11.57
CA TYR A 60 0.38 -10.03 11.97
C TYR A 60 0.07 -11.51 12.21
N GLY A 61 1.08 -12.32 12.57
CA GLY A 61 0.90 -13.73 12.92
C GLY A 61 0.72 -14.68 11.73
N GLY A 62 1.08 -14.24 10.53
CA GLY A 62 1.01 -15.01 9.29
C GLY A 62 -0.37 -15.00 8.64
N LEU A 63 -0.49 -15.75 7.54
CA LEU A 63 -1.77 -16.00 6.88
C LEU A 63 -2.67 -16.87 7.75
N TYR A 64 -3.97 -16.56 7.77
CA TYR A 64 -4.95 -17.36 8.49
C TYR A 64 -5.16 -18.71 7.78
N PRO A 65 -5.09 -19.86 8.49
CA PRO A 65 -5.08 -21.18 7.88
C PRO A 65 -6.49 -21.72 7.55
N ASP A 66 -7.38 -20.89 6.99
CA ASP A 66 -8.71 -21.29 6.54
C ASP A 66 -8.93 -20.89 5.08
N SER A 67 -8.96 -21.90 4.19
CA SER A 67 -9.13 -21.69 2.76
C SER A 67 -10.54 -21.21 2.38
N THR A 68 -11.55 -21.51 3.19
CA THR A 68 -12.93 -21.06 2.91
C THR A 68 -13.06 -19.56 3.16
N LEU A 69 -12.55 -19.09 4.30
CA LEU A 69 -12.55 -17.66 4.60
C LEU A 69 -11.62 -16.88 3.67
N GLN A 70 -10.45 -17.43 3.35
CA GLN A 70 -9.54 -16.83 2.36
C GLN A 70 -10.24 -16.68 0.99
N ASN A 71 -10.86 -17.75 0.47
CA ASN A 71 -11.59 -17.70 -0.80
C ASN A 71 -12.74 -16.68 -0.78
N TYR A 72 -13.42 -16.51 0.37
CA TYR A 72 -14.46 -15.50 0.51
C TYR A 72 -13.91 -14.07 0.43
N VAL A 73 -12.79 -13.80 1.11
CA VAL A 73 -12.09 -12.50 1.03
C VAL A 73 -11.64 -12.23 -0.41
N ASP A 74 -11.08 -13.25 -1.08
CA ASP A 74 -10.68 -13.17 -2.49
C ASP A 74 -11.86 -12.87 -3.41
N GLU A 75 -13.00 -13.56 -3.24
CA GLU A 75 -14.19 -13.35 -4.07
C GLU A 75 -14.69 -11.90 -3.97
N VAL A 76 -14.81 -11.37 -2.74
CA VAL A 76 -15.29 -10.01 -2.51
C VAL A 76 -14.30 -8.99 -3.07
N GLY A 77 -13.01 -9.13 -2.76
CA GLY A 77 -11.97 -8.23 -3.23
C GLY A 77 -11.84 -8.22 -4.76
N LEU A 78 -11.79 -9.40 -5.38
CA LEU A 78 -11.71 -9.51 -6.84
C LEU A 78 -12.97 -8.99 -7.52
N ARG A 79 -14.16 -9.14 -6.92
CA ARG A 79 -15.39 -8.53 -7.46
C ARG A 79 -15.30 -7.01 -7.47
N VAL A 80 -14.79 -6.40 -6.39
CA VAL A 80 -14.55 -4.94 -6.31
C VAL A 80 -13.58 -4.46 -7.38
N VAL A 81 -12.50 -5.20 -7.62
CA VAL A 81 -11.51 -4.87 -8.67
C VAL A 81 -12.13 -5.03 -10.06
N GLN A 82 -12.66 -6.21 -10.39
CA GLN A 82 -13.10 -6.58 -11.74
C GLN A 82 -14.30 -5.76 -12.24
N LYS A 83 -15.15 -5.27 -11.34
CA LYS A 83 -16.35 -4.50 -11.72
C LYS A 83 -16.12 -3.00 -11.78
N SER A 84 -14.92 -2.52 -11.47
CA SER A 84 -14.61 -1.09 -11.39
C SER A 84 -13.49 -0.68 -12.34
N ALA A 85 -13.12 0.61 -12.32
CA ALA A 85 -11.99 1.12 -13.09
C ALA A 85 -10.64 0.51 -12.65
N ALA A 86 -10.56 -0.09 -11.45
CA ALA A 86 -9.36 -0.78 -10.97
C ALA A 86 -8.93 -1.94 -11.89
N ALA A 87 -9.88 -2.58 -12.60
CA ALA A 87 -9.62 -3.63 -13.59
C ALA A 87 -8.76 -3.16 -14.77
N GLN A 88 -8.65 -1.85 -15.01
CA GLN A 88 -7.81 -1.27 -16.07
C GLN A 88 -6.34 -1.16 -15.66
N SER A 89 -6.02 -1.36 -14.38
CA SER A 89 -4.65 -1.35 -13.90
C SER A 89 -3.89 -2.63 -14.30
N SER A 90 -2.56 -2.55 -14.32
CA SER A 90 -1.70 -3.72 -14.52
C SER A 90 -1.40 -4.49 -13.22
N TYR A 91 -1.98 -4.08 -12.08
CA TYR A 91 -1.65 -4.68 -10.79
C TYR A 91 -2.35 -6.04 -10.62
N PRO A 92 -1.60 -7.11 -10.29
CA PRO A 92 -2.18 -8.40 -9.96
C PRO A 92 -2.69 -8.36 -8.52
N PHE A 93 -3.92 -7.85 -8.36
CA PHE A 93 -4.57 -7.79 -7.05
C PHE A 93 -4.68 -9.19 -6.44
N ASP A 94 -4.23 -9.30 -5.19
CA ASP A 94 -4.28 -10.53 -4.39
C ASP A 94 -4.62 -10.15 -2.96
N PHE A 95 -5.53 -10.88 -2.34
CA PHE A 95 -6.07 -10.55 -1.02
C PHE A 95 -5.60 -11.57 0.01
N HIS A 96 -5.32 -11.10 1.22
CA HIS A 96 -4.66 -11.93 2.24
C HIS A 96 -5.38 -11.76 3.57
N LEU A 97 -5.95 -12.86 4.07
CA LEU A 97 -6.49 -12.91 5.41
C LEU A 97 -5.38 -13.19 6.43
N LEU A 98 -5.15 -12.26 7.34
CA LEU A 98 -4.11 -12.35 8.35
C LEU A 98 -4.67 -12.90 9.66
N HIS A 99 -3.86 -13.71 10.35
CA HIS A 99 -4.29 -14.43 11.54
C HIS A 99 -4.59 -13.50 12.74
N ASP A 100 -3.96 -12.32 12.84
CA ASP A 100 -4.04 -11.44 14.00
C ASP A 100 -5.47 -11.29 14.56
N PRO A 101 -5.75 -11.83 15.77
CA PRO A 101 -7.09 -11.79 16.36
C PRO A 101 -7.32 -10.52 17.20
N LYS A 102 -6.32 -9.63 17.32
CA LYS A 102 -6.37 -8.45 18.20
C LYS A 102 -6.37 -7.14 17.41
N ILE A 103 -5.49 -7.03 16.42
CA ILE A 103 -5.29 -5.78 15.69
C ILE A 103 -6.35 -5.66 14.61
N VAL A 104 -7.32 -4.76 14.82
CA VAL A 104 -8.36 -4.42 13.83
C VAL A 104 -7.73 -3.56 12.74
N ASN A 105 -7.35 -4.18 11.62
CA ASN A 105 -6.69 -3.46 10.53
C ASN A 105 -6.95 -4.08 9.15
N ALA A 106 -6.83 -3.23 8.13
CA ALA A 106 -6.64 -3.59 6.73
C ALA A 106 -5.60 -2.63 6.15
N PHE A 107 -4.87 -3.06 5.14
CA PHE A 107 -3.87 -2.24 4.46
C PHE A 107 -3.51 -2.83 3.11
N ALA A 108 -2.93 -2.03 2.22
CA ALA A 108 -2.36 -2.49 0.97
C ALA A 108 -0.87 -2.17 0.82
N LEU A 109 -0.15 -3.09 0.19
CA LEU A 109 1.21 -2.88 -0.31
C LEU A 109 1.17 -2.32 -1.74
N PRO A 110 2.20 -1.54 -2.14
CA PRO A 110 2.42 -1.21 -3.54
C PRO A 110 2.36 -2.45 -4.43
N GLY A 111 1.70 -2.36 -5.58
CA GLY A 111 1.61 -3.46 -6.53
C GLY A 111 0.46 -4.45 -6.33
N GLY A 112 -0.47 -4.19 -5.40
CA GLY A 112 -1.77 -4.88 -5.35
C GLY A 112 -1.91 -6.00 -4.34
N GLN A 113 -1.01 -6.13 -3.35
CA GLN A 113 -1.21 -7.08 -2.25
C GLN A 113 -2.02 -6.39 -1.16
N VAL A 114 -3.25 -6.85 -0.94
CA VAL A 114 -4.20 -6.24 0.01
C VAL A 114 -4.43 -7.19 1.17
N PHE A 115 -4.45 -6.67 2.39
CA PHE A 115 -4.51 -7.47 3.61
C PHE A 115 -5.69 -7.04 4.47
N VAL A 116 -6.31 -8.03 5.10
CA VAL A 116 -7.35 -7.83 6.12
C VAL A 116 -7.06 -8.76 7.30
N THR A 117 -7.16 -8.24 8.51
CA THR A 117 -6.95 -9.03 9.73
C THR A 117 -8.23 -9.79 10.11
N MET A 118 -8.08 -10.97 10.72
CA MET A 118 -9.20 -11.70 11.32
C MET A 118 -9.95 -10.86 12.37
N ALA A 119 -9.22 -10.03 13.14
CA ALA A 119 -9.83 -9.11 14.10
C ALA A 119 -10.80 -8.11 13.43
N LEU A 120 -10.44 -7.56 12.26
CA LEU A 120 -11.33 -6.69 11.50
C LEU A 120 -12.48 -7.49 10.88
N LEU A 121 -12.19 -8.61 10.22
CA LEU A 121 -13.22 -9.43 9.57
C LEU A 121 -14.34 -9.83 10.55
N ASN A 122 -13.99 -10.19 11.78
CA ASN A 122 -14.94 -10.56 12.84
C ASN A 122 -15.85 -9.41 13.32
N ARG A 123 -15.50 -8.15 13.03
CA ARG A 123 -16.32 -6.97 13.39
C ARG A 123 -17.25 -6.52 12.28
N LEU A 124 -17.05 -7.01 11.06
CA LEU A 124 -17.88 -6.66 9.91
C LEU A 124 -19.20 -7.44 9.99
N ASN A 125 -20.31 -6.74 9.79
CA ASN A 125 -21.67 -7.27 9.91
C ASN A 125 -22.31 -7.53 8.55
N SER A 126 -21.63 -7.21 7.44
CA SER A 126 -22.11 -7.50 6.10
C SER A 126 -20.97 -7.58 5.08
N GLU A 127 -21.20 -8.30 3.98
CA GLU A 127 -20.30 -8.35 2.83
C GLU A 127 -20.04 -6.95 2.24
N ALA A 128 -21.05 -6.06 2.29
CA ALA A 128 -20.89 -4.68 1.84
C ALA A 128 -19.88 -3.87 2.67
N GLN A 129 -19.76 -4.14 3.98
CA GLN A 129 -18.72 -3.51 4.82
C GLN A 129 -17.33 -4.04 4.46
N LEU A 130 -17.20 -5.36 4.20
CA LEU A 130 -15.94 -5.94 3.70
C LEU A 130 -15.56 -5.35 2.34
N ALA A 131 -16.50 -5.26 1.41
CA ALA A 131 -16.28 -4.64 0.11
C ALA A 131 -15.90 -3.16 0.23
N GLY A 132 -16.44 -2.44 1.22
CA GLY A 132 -16.06 -1.07 1.54
C GLY A 132 -14.60 -0.97 1.98
N VAL A 133 -14.19 -1.77 2.97
CA VAL A 133 -12.79 -1.86 3.43
C VAL A 133 -11.86 -2.17 2.26
N LEU A 134 -12.12 -3.26 1.54
CA LEU A 134 -11.27 -3.71 0.45
C LEU A 134 -11.25 -2.71 -0.72
N GLY A 135 -12.38 -2.05 -0.99
CA GLY A 135 -12.47 -1.00 -2.01
C GLY A 135 -11.62 0.22 -1.68
N HIS A 136 -11.60 0.64 -0.42
CA HIS A 136 -10.71 1.70 0.07
C HIS A 136 -9.24 1.27 -0.10
N GLU A 137 -8.86 0.06 0.33
CA GLU A 137 -7.49 -0.42 0.15
C GLU A 137 -7.06 -0.55 -1.33
N VAL A 138 -7.97 -1.00 -2.20
CA VAL A 138 -7.77 -0.98 -3.66
C VAL A 138 -7.59 0.45 -4.16
N GLY A 139 -8.33 1.41 -3.59
CA GLY A 139 -8.15 2.86 -3.80
C GLY A 139 -6.73 3.32 -3.53
N HIS A 140 -6.10 2.94 -2.41
CA HIS A 140 -4.70 3.27 -2.14
C HIS A 140 -3.71 2.67 -3.15
N VAL A 141 -3.96 1.44 -3.63
CA VAL A 141 -3.11 0.82 -4.66
C VAL A 141 -3.25 1.56 -5.98
N ILE A 142 -4.48 1.81 -6.42
CA ILE A 142 -4.77 2.52 -7.68
C ILE A 142 -4.25 3.95 -7.63
N GLY A 143 -4.43 4.64 -6.50
CA GLY A 143 -3.84 5.95 -6.21
C GLY A 143 -2.35 5.92 -5.93
N ARG A 144 -1.69 4.75 -5.93
CA ARG A 144 -0.23 4.61 -5.71
C ARG A 144 0.30 5.32 -4.46
N HIS A 145 -0.56 5.53 -3.46
CA HIS A 145 -0.24 6.35 -2.28
C HIS A 145 0.96 5.80 -1.49
N GLY A 146 1.08 4.48 -1.39
CA GLY A 146 2.24 3.84 -0.75
C GLY A 146 3.55 4.14 -1.47
N SER A 147 3.54 4.18 -2.80
CA SER A 147 4.71 4.53 -3.61
C SER A 147 5.09 5.99 -3.50
N GLU A 148 4.10 6.89 -3.47
CA GLU A 148 4.33 8.31 -3.22
C GLU A 148 4.92 8.55 -1.84
N HIS A 149 4.45 7.82 -0.82
CA HIS A 149 5.02 7.92 0.51
C HIS A 149 6.50 7.48 0.54
N LEU A 150 6.83 6.36 -0.09
CA LEU A 150 8.22 5.89 -0.21
C LEU A 150 9.10 6.88 -1.00
N ALA A 151 8.55 7.54 -2.01
CA ALA A 151 9.23 8.58 -2.76
C ALA A 151 9.55 9.80 -1.87
N ARG A 152 8.58 10.26 -1.07
CA ARG A 152 8.75 11.38 -0.11
C ARG A 152 9.80 11.09 0.96
N GLN A 153 9.94 9.83 1.37
CA GLN A 153 10.99 9.40 2.31
C GLN A 153 12.38 9.27 1.69
N GLN A 154 12.56 9.67 0.42
CA GLN A 154 13.81 9.55 -0.33
C GLN A 154 14.32 8.11 -0.51
N LEU A 155 13.47 7.12 -0.22
CA LEU A 155 13.78 5.71 -0.47
C LEU A 155 13.61 5.34 -1.95
N GLY A 156 12.86 6.14 -2.71
CA GLY A 156 12.54 5.91 -4.11
C GLY A 156 13.74 5.54 -4.99
N ALA A 157 14.76 6.39 -5.03
CA ALA A 157 15.94 6.17 -5.88
C ALA A 157 16.76 4.93 -5.46
N ALA A 158 16.81 4.63 -4.16
CA ALA A 158 17.48 3.43 -3.66
C ALA A 158 16.67 2.16 -4.00
N LEU A 159 15.33 2.24 -3.88
CA LEU A 159 14.42 1.14 -4.14
C LEU A 159 14.40 0.74 -5.62
N VAL A 160 14.44 1.70 -6.55
CA VAL A 160 14.51 1.44 -8.01
C VAL A 160 15.59 0.41 -8.34
N ASN A 161 16.77 0.56 -7.73
CA ASN A 161 17.90 -0.35 -7.92
C ASN A 161 17.76 -1.65 -7.12
N ALA A 162 17.13 -1.61 -5.94
CA ALA A 162 16.99 -2.77 -5.06
C ALA A 162 15.95 -3.78 -5.54
N VAL A 163 14.86 -3.32 -6.17
CA VAL A 163 13.81 -4.20 -6.69
C VAL A 163 14.10 -4.79 -8.08
N GLY A 164 15.13 -4.30 -8.78
CA GLY A 164 15.43 -4.67 -10.17
C GLY A 164 16.09 -6.03 -10.43
N ILE A 165 16.44 -6.82 -9.40
CA ILE A 165 17.33 -7.99 -9.57
C ILE A 165 16.81 -9.33 -9.01
N THR A 166 17.24 -10.37 -9.74
CA THR A 166 17.10 -11.82 -9.54
C THR A 166 18.01 -12.37 -8.45
N ALA A 167 17.58 -13.43 -7.75
CA ALA A 167 18.33 -14.09 -6.69
C ALA A 167 19.68 -14.66 -7.19
N SER A 168 20.78 -14.00 -6.81
CA SER A 168 22.15 -14.50 -6.94
C SER A 168 22.85 -14.41 -5.57
N ASP A 169 24.07 -14.92 -5.41
CA ASP A 169 24.84 -14.84 -4.15
C ASP A 169 25.75 -13.59 -4.09
N ASP A 170 25.41 -12.51 -4.80
CA ASP A 170 26.19 -11.27 -4.80
C ASP A 170 26.03 -10.50 -3.47
N PRO A 171 27.12 -10.04 -2.80
CA PRO A 171 27.04 -9.20 -1.61
C PRO A 171 26.16 -7.94 -1.77
N ARG A 172 26.00 -7.42 -3.00
CA ARG A 172 25.05 -6.34 -3.31
C ARG A 172 23.61 -6.70 -2.95
N ASN A 173 23.26 -7.98 -3.02
CA ASN A 173 21.92 -8.48 -2.70
C ASN A 173 21.61 -8.34 -1.21
N ALA A 174 22.60 -8.46 -0.32
CA ALA A 174 22.40 -8.23 1.11
C ALA A 174 22.08 -6.77 1.41
N GLN A 175 22.81 -5.83 0.78
CA GLN A 175 22.54 -4.40 0.90
C GLN A 175 21.16 -4.03 0.31
N GLN A 176 20.79 -4.61 -0.83
CA GLN A 176 19.50 -4.37 -1.47
C GLN A 176 18.34 -5.00 -0.68
N ALA A 177 18.55 -6.17 -0.08
CA ALA A 177 17.58 -6.77 0.85
C ALA A 177 17.36 -5.89 2.08
N ALA A 178 18.41 -5.26 2.63
CA ALA A 178 18.28 -4.30 3.71
C ALA A 178 17.46 -3.05 3.30
N ILE A 179 17.65 -2.54 2.08
CA ILE A 179 16.86 -1.42 1.55
C ILE A 179 15.38 -1.81 1.41
N VAL A 180 15.09 -3.00 0.88
CA VAL A 180 13.72 -3.51 0.78
C VAL A 180 13.11 -3.67 2.18
N ALA A 181 13.82 -4.30 3.12
CA ALA A 181 13.35 -4.48 4.50
C ALA A 181 13.09 -3.14 5.20
N GLN A 182 13.92 -2.11 4.95
CA GLN A 182 13.68 -0.76 5.42
C GLN A 182 12.38 -0.18 4.84
N ALA A 183 12.13 -0.36 3.55
CA ALA A 183 10.87 0.07 2.93
C ALA A 183 9.66 -0.68 3.51
N VAL A 184 9.78 -1.99 3.76
CA VAL A 184 8.72 -2.76 4.44
C VAL A 184 8.40 -2.15 5.80
N ASN A 185 9.41 -1.86 6.62
CA ASN A 185 9.20 -1.25 7.94
C ASN A 185 8.53 0.13 7.88
N GLN A 186 8.73 0.88 6.80
CA GLN A 186 8.04 2.15 6.56
C GLN A 186 6.58 1.93 6.15
N LEU A 187 6.30 0.91 5.34
CA LEU A 187 4.94 0.53 4.97
C LEU A 187 4.12 0.00 6.16
N VAL A 188 4.76 -0.62 7.16
CA VAL A 188 4.09 -1.03 8.42
C VAL A 188 3.54 0.16 9.19
N ASN A 189 4.29 1.26 9.23
CA ASN A 189 3.95 2.47 10.01
C ASN A 189 3.39 3.58 9.13
N LEU A 190 2.90 3.20 7.95
CA LEU A 190 2.48 4.13 6.93
C LEU A 190 1.35 5.02 7.44
N LYS A 191 1.48 6.32 7.16
CA LYS A 191 0.43 7.30 7.38
C LYS A 191 0.20 8.05 6.09
N TYR A 192 -0.99 7.91 5.54
CA TYR A 192 -1.38 8.60 4.33
C TYR A 192 -1.78 10.05 4.62
N SER A 193 -1.65 10.89 3.60
CA SER A 193 -2.09 12.26 3.71
C SER A 193 -3.62 12.33 3.70
N ARG A 194 -4.20 13.42 4.23
CA ARG A 194 -5.65 13.62 4.15
C ARG A 194 -6.17 13.61 2.70
N ALA A 195 -5.36 14.06 1.73
CA ALA A 195 -5.76 14.03 0.33
C ALA A 195 -5.82 12.58 -0.19
N ASP A 196 -4.84 11.76 0.18
CA ASP A 196 -4.76 10.35 -0.17
C ASP A 196 -5.98 9.58 0.39
N GLU A 197 -6.35 9.84 1.64
CA GLU A 197 -7.53 9.24 2.29
C GLU A 197 -8.83 9.65 1.58
N LEU A 198 -8.98 10.93 1.25
CA LEU A 198 -10.17 11.42 0.53
C LEU A 198 -10.28 10.84 -0.89
N GLU A 199 -9.15 10.67 -1.58
CA GLU A 199 -9.12 10.00 -2.89
C GLU A 199 -9.47 8.51 -2.74
N SER A 200 -8.89 7.84 -1.75
CA SER A 200 -9.17 6.44 -1.42
C SER A 200 -10.63 6.19 -1.08
N ASP A 201 -11.25 7.03 -0.25
CA ASP A 201 -12.68 6.98 0.08
C ASP A 201 -13.57 7.16 -1.15
N ARG A 202 -13.24 8.13 -2.01
CA ARG A 202 -13.98 8.37 -3.25
C ARG A 202 -13.89 7.16 -4.18
N LEU A 203 -12.69 6.61 -4.37
CA LEU A 203 -12.46 5.44 -5.20
C LEU A 203 -13.13 4.20 -4.61
N GLY A 204 -12.99 3.95 -3.31
CA GLY A 204 -13.61 2.82 -2.61
C GLY A 204 -15.12 2.84 -2.70
N PHE A 205 -15.75 4.02 -2.53
CA PHE A 205 -17.17 4.22 -2.77
C PHE A 205 -17.56 3.87 -4.21
N GLU A 206 -16.82 4.38 -5.20
CA GLU A 206 -17.07 4.08 -6.60
C GLU A 206 -16.91 2.59 -6.90
N PHE A 207 -15.82 1.97 -6.42
CA PHE A 207 -15.49 0.57 -6.71
C PHE A 207 -16.52 -0.38 -6.11
N MET A 208 -16.90 -0.18 -4.85
CA MET A 208 -17.90 -1.03 -4.20
C MET A 208 -19.29 -0.87 -4.84
N THR A 209 -19.67 0.35 -5.22
CA THR A 209 -20.99 0.60 -5.83
C THR A 209 -21.08 0.02 -7.23
N LYS A 210 -20.00 0.11 -8.03
CA LYS A 210 -19.90 -0.55 -9.34
C LYS A 210 -19.92 -2.08 -9.23
N ALA A 211 -19.41 -2.63 -8.14
CA ALA A 211 -19.49 -4.06 -7.82
C ALA A 211 -20.87 -4.51 -7.31
N GLY A 212 -21.83 -3.60 -7.14
CA GLY A 212 -23.19 -3.90 -6.71
C GLY A 212 -23.40 -3.88 -5.20
N TYR A 213 -22.41 -3.44 -4.43
CA TYR A 213 -22.51 -3.34 -2.97
C TYR A 213 -23.18 -2.04 -2.52
N SER A 214 -23.89 -2.13 -1.39
CA SER A 214 -24.54 -0.98 -0.78
C SER A 214 -23.51 -0.02 -0.20
N PRO A 215 -23.52 1.27 -0.58
CA PRO A 215 -22.58 2.27 -0.05
C PRO A 215 -22.75 2.54 1.45
N LYS A 216 -23.87 2.10 2.05
CA LYS A 216 -24.06 2.18 3.51
C LYS A 216 -22.99 1.40 4.28
N GLY A 217 -22.40 0.36 3.67
CA GLY A 217 -21.32 -0.41 4.27
C GLY A 217 -20.11 0.45 4.66
N LEU A 218 -19.72 1.43 3.84
CA LEU A 218 -18.63 2.35 4.18
C LEU A 218 -18.99 3.28 5.35
N VAL A 219 -20.22 3.77 5.39
CA VAL A 219 -20.69 4.65 6.49
C VAL A 219 -20.70 3.90 7.82
N GLU A 220 -21.18 2.65 7.81
CA GLU A 220 -21.22 1.78 8.99
C GLU A 220 -19.82 1.34 9.43
N LEU A 221 -18.91 1.10 8.48
CA LEU A 221 -17.50 0.80 8.75
C LEU A 221 -16.84 1.94 9.55
N MET A 222 -17.04 3.19 9.13
CA MET A 222 -16.50 4.35 9.85
C MET A 222 -17.02 4.44 11.30
N GLN A 223 -18.24 3.97 11.56
CA GLN A 223 -18.78 3.88 12.92
C GLN A 223 -18.11 2.76 13.73
N ILE A 224 -17.82 1.60 13.12
CA ILE A 224 -17.12 0.48 13.77
C ILE A 224 -15.69 0.89 14.16
N LEU A 225 -14.98 1.58 13.26
CA LEU A 225 -13.62 2.07 13.48
C LEU A 225 -13.60 3.20 14.53
N GLY A 226 -14.53 4.15 14.43
CA GLY A 226 -14.69 5.22 15.41
C GLY A 226 -15.03 4.72 16.82
N SER A 227 -15.80 3.63 16.93
CA SER A 227 -16.15 3.02 18.23
C SER A 227 -14.98 2.24 18.84
N ALA A 228 -14.15 1.61 18.00
CA ALA A 228 -12.95 0.89 18.43
C ALA A 228 -11.84 1.83 18.97
N ASN A 229 -11.83 3.10 18.56
CA ASN A 229 -10.87 4.13 19.02
C ASN A 229 -10.96 4.48 20.51
N SER A 230 -12.04 4.11 21.20
CA SER A 230 -12.16 4.29 22.67
C SER A 230 -11.14 3.45 23.47
N GLY A 231 -10.45 2.50 22.84
CA GLY A 231 -9.56 1.52 23.46
C GLY A 231 -8.09 1.57 23.03
N GLY A 232 -7.65 2.62 22.32
CA GLY A 232 -6.23 2.83 21.99
C GLY A 232 -5.81 2.25 20.63
N LEU A 233 -6.44 2.69 19.55
CA LEU A 233 -5.95 2.46 18.18
C LEU A 233 -5.47 3.79 17.57
N HIS A 234 -4.26 3.77 17.01
CA HIS A 234 -3.83 4.74 16.02
C HIS A 234 -4.41 4.30 14.67
N GLN A 235 -5.22 5.12 14.01
CA GLN A 235 -5.56 4.88 12.61
C GLN A 235 -5.52 6.14 11.75
N ASN A 236 -5.18 5.88 10.49
CA ASN A 236 -5.42 6.74 9.33
C ASN A 236 -6.79 6.33 8.76
N PHE A 237 -7.85 6.96 9.25
CA PHE A 237 -9.19 7.04 8.65
C PHE A 237 -9.70 8.46 8.92
#